data_AF-A0A9Q8WMZ1-F1
#
_entry.id   AF-A0A9Q8WMZ1-F1
#
_cell.length_a   1.000
_cell.length_b   1.000
_cell.length_c   1.000
_cell.angle_alpha   90.00
_cell.angle_beta   90.00
_cell.angle_gamma   90.00
#
_symmetry.space_group_name_H-M   'P 1'
#
loop_
_entity.id
_entity.type
_entity.pdbx_description
1 polymer ?
#
loop_
_entity_poly.entity_id
_entity_poly.type
_entity_poly.pdbx_seq_one_letter_code
_entity_poly.pdbx_strand_id
1 'polypeptide(L)'
;MGYAGKATWRMKYCLSKDLRSILVQEGVSPSSEPGAPSRHPPQTGLWKAFHTADNMTCESGFEGNSDIYGLGVRIGVYLQWCTSILAQNFYEPAVEGMQDANSTYQLAMTCGFMFITSRPSEGLKTIEGYIALLFCFAGACISSLQNRSAFSTVLSKNGVGEPPRRRVRTAGDMLLNAIISSYGIWFLFIGIGKLERTVCQERAFFFTSVALFGWFRFFLSAGFILGLLVSTLLLVAQAIILISWVSNSLDNNINMNQRIFGGVNDPTPNSTRQNQRVDVTISTGQLFGSMLALGLFIAAVEETLDWNNISGVHQCADFSQLFPLMIGATNFARVAAQFLLDHGKGKIALKPSKLTGMTTNNIMEHLKLMPVRCTRSA
;
A
#
# COMPACT_ATOMS: atom_id res chain seq x y z
N MET A 1 -41.51 -10.66 29.45
CA MET A 1 -40.66 -9.44 29.47
C MET A 1 -39.31 -9.81 28.87
N GLY A 2 -38.99 -9.73 27.58
CA GLY A 2 -39.58 -9.00 26.45
C GLY A 2 -38.79 -7.72 26.19
N TYR A 3 -37.73 -7.76 25.37
CA TYR A 3 -37.35 -6.77 24.35
C TYR A 3 -36.06 -7.22 23.63
N ALA A 4 -36.24 -7.89 22.48
CA ALA A 4 -35.20 -8.11 21.47
C ALA A 4 -35.60 -7.29 20.24
N GLY A 5 -35.01 -6.10 20.09
CA GLY A 5 -35.23 -5.23 18.93
C GLY A 5 -34.28 -5.60 17.80
N LYS A 6 -34.78 -6.28 16.77
CA LYS A 6 -34.10 -6.46 15.48
C LYS A 6 -34.26 -5.18 14.66
N ALA A 7 -33.17 -4.44 14.45
CA ALA A 7 -33.13 -3.33 13.51
C ALA A 7 -32.76 -3.84 12.11
N THR A 8 -33.75 -3.97 11.24
CA THR A 8 -33.57 -4.18 9.79
C THR A 8 -33.43 -2.83 9.08
N TRP A 9 -32.24 -2.53 8.57
CA TRP A 9 -32.03 -1.40 7.68
C TRP A 9 -32.35 -1.82 6.23
N ARG A 10 -33.47 -1.32 5.69
CA ARG A 10 -33.78 -1.37 4.24
C ARG A 10 -33.25 -0.09 3.60
N MET A 11 -32.16 -0.21 2.84
CA MET A 11 -31.67 0.84 1.95
C MET A 11 -32.61 0.91 0.73
N LYS A 12 -33.49 1.92 0.69
CA LYS A 12 -34.25 2.27 -0.52
C LYS A 12 -33.36 3.18 -1.37
N TYR A 13 -32.97 2.72 -2.55
CA TYR A 13 -32.31 3.55 -3.56
C TYR A 13 -33.29 4.59 -4.09
N CYS A 14 -32.94 5.87 -3.92
CA CYS A 14 -33.50 6.98 -4.70
C CYS A 14 -32.79 7.00 -6.07
N LEU A 15 -33.35 6.28 -7.05
CA LEU A 15 -33.06 6.56 -8.45
C LEU A 15 -33.89 7.80 -8.86
N SER A 16 -33.25 8.96 -8.83
CA SER A 16 -33.80 10.18 -9.41
C SER A 16 -33.77 10.06 -10.93
N LYS A 17 -34.96 10.20 -11.52
CA LYS A 17 -35.23 10.38 -12.95
C LYS A 17 -34.62 11.71 -13.39
N ASP A 18 -33.58 11.70 -14.21
CA ASP A 18 -33.21 12.87 -15.04
C ASP A 18 -32.35 12.48 -16.25
N LEU A 19 -32.84 11.51 -17.04
CA LEU A 19 -32.17 11.01 -18.24
C LEU A 19 -33.12 11.03 -19.46
N ARG A 20 -33.87 12.13 -19.60
CA ARG A 20 -34.85 12.32 -20.69
C ARG A 20 -34.81 13.67 -21.41
N SER A 21 -33.68 14.37 -21.41
CA SER A 21 -33.55 15.67 -22.10
C SER A 21 -32.36 15.82 -23.07
N ILE A 22 -31.60 14.76 -23.38
CA ILE A 22 -30.45 14.84 -24.32
C ILE A 22 -30.64 13.93 -25.53
N LEU A 23 -31.75 14.10 -26.26
CA LEU A 23 -31.94 13.47 -27.57
C LEU A 23 -32.82 14.33 -28.47
N VAL A 24 -32.40 15.55 -28.82
CA VAL A 24 -32.83 16.19 -30.08
C VAL A 24 -31.76 17.20 -30.53
N GLN A 25 -31.14 16.91 -31.68
CA GLN A 25 -30.59 17.81 -32.71
C GLN A 25 -29.17 17.42 -33.12
N GLU A 26 -29.07 16.55 -34.13
CA GLU A 26 -28.11 16.79 -35.22
C GLU A 26 -28.75 16.36 -36.54
N GLY A 27 -29.01 17.36 -37.37
CA GLY A 27 -29.37 17.19 -38.77
C GLY A 27 -28.54 18.18 -39.58
N VAL A 28 -27.38 17.74 -40.09
CA VAL A 28 -26.68 18.43 -41.17
C VAL A 28 -26.00 17.41 -42.08
N SER A 29 -26.37 17.46 -43.34
CA SER A 29 -25.71 16.94 -44.55
C SER A 29 -26.26 17.79 -45.70
N PRO A 30 -25.66 17.87 -46.91
CA PRO A 30 -24.33 17.43 -47.36
C PRO A 30 -23.61 18.49 -48.25
N SER A 31 -22.31 18.30 -48.57
CA SER A 31 -21.77 18.71 -49.89
C SER A 31 -20.42 18.05 -50.24
N SER A 32 -20.41 17.50 -51.46
CA SER A 32 -19.33 17.07 -52.36
C SER A 32 -18.19 18.10 -52.54
N GLU A 33 -16.93 17.81 -52.87
CA GLU A 33 -16.35 17.09 -54.03
C GLU A 33 -14.82 16.85 -53.84
N PRO A 34 -14.13 16.09 -54.72
CA PRO A 34 -12.76 15.59 -54.52
C PRO A 34 -11.66 16.45 -55.19
N GLY A 35 -10.47 16.49 -54.58
CA GLY A 35 -9.28 17.08 -55.21
C GLY A 35 -7.98 16.67 -54.50
N ALA A 36 -7.26 15.72 -55.09
CA ALA A 36 -5.84 15.49 -54.80
C ALA A 36 -4.99 16.45 -55.66
N PRO A 37 -3.85 16.96 -55.16
CA PRO A 37 -2.60 16.27 -55.49
C PRO A 37 -1.55 16.25 -54.37
N SER A 38 -0.56 15.38 -54.61
CA SER A 38 0.65 15.06 -53.86
C SER A 38 1.54 16.23 -53.43
N ARG A 39 2.27 16.04 -52.31
CA ARG A 39 3.74 16.23 -52.19
C ARG A 39 4.24 15.88 -50.78
N HIS A 40 5.31 15.09 -50.76
CA HIS A 40 6.06 14.66 -49.58
C HIS A 40 6.50 15.83 -48.68
N PRO A 41 6.36 15.72 -47.34
CA PRO A 41 7.10 16.58 -46.42
C PRO A 41 8.51 15.99 -46.18
N PRO A 42 9.56 16.84 -46.07
CA PRO A 42 10.90 16.40 -45.69
C PRO A 42 10.90 15.91 -44.23
N GLN A 43 11.25 14.64 -44.01
CA GLN A 43 11.23 13.98 -42.70
C GLN A 43 12.32 14.44 -41.71
N THR A 44 13.11 15.47 -42.02
CA THR A 44 14.22 15.92 -41.17
C THR A 44 13.85 17.02 -40.18
N GLY A 45 12.62 17.56 -40.23
CA GLY A 45 12.13 18.59 -39.28
C GLY A 45 11.30 18.06 -38.11
N LEU A 46 10.77 16.84 -38.18
CA LEU A 46 9.79 16.31 -37.22
C LEU A 46 10.41 16.08 -35.82
N TRP A 47 11.66 15.63 -35.77
CA TRP A 47 12.38 15.37 -34.52
C TRP A 47 12.82 16.65 -33.80
N LYS A 48 13.06 17.75 -34.54
CA LYS A 48 13.34 19.06 -33.94
C LYS A 48 12.08 19.71 -33.34
N ALA A 49 10.91 19.51 -33.97
CA ALA A 49 9.64 19.96 -33.40
C ALA A 49 9.30 19.19 -32.10
N PHE A 50 9.63 17.90 -32.02
CA PHE A 50 9.42 17.09 -30.82
C PHE A 50 10.23 17.60 -29.62
N HIS A 51 11.49 18.02 -29.83
CA HIS A 51 12.34 18.56 -28.75
C HIS A 51 12.08 20.02 -28.38
N THR A 52 11.41 20.80 -29.24
CA THR A 52 11.10 22.20 -28.90
C THR A 52 9.84 22.31 -28.04
N ALA A 53 9.00 21.26 -28.00
CA ALA A 53 7.85 21.16 -27.10
C ALA A 53 8.22 20.78 -25.65
N ASP A 54 9.43 20.26 -25.42
CA ASP A 54 9.88 19.77 -24.09
C ASP A 54 10.13 20.90 -23.06
N ASN A 55 10.14 22.18 -23.48
CA ASN A 55 10.38 23.32 -22.59
C ASN A 55 9.14 24.19 -22.31
N MET A 56 7.96 23.77 -22.76
CA MET A 56 6.72 24.43 -22.36
C MET A 56 6.38 24.00 -20.93
N THR A 57 7.07 24.62 -19.97
CA THR A 57 6.74 24.52 -18.55
C THR A 57 5.30 25.00 -18.37
N CYS A 58 4.54 24.26 -17.56
CA CYS A 58 3.13 24.50 -17.33
C CYS A 58 2.95 25.73 -16.45
N GLU A 59 3.13 26.93 -17.02
CA GLU A 59 3.01 28.19 -16.25
C GLU A 59 1.56 28.42 -15.81
N SER A 60 0.60 27.86 -16.57
CA SER A 60 -0.80 27.76 -16.16
C SER A 60 -1.08 26.36 -15.62
N GLY A 61 -1.06 26.22 -14.30
CA GLY A 61 -1.54 25.02 -13.61
C GLY A 61 -3.03 24.77 -13.84
N PHE A 62 -3.59 23.77 -13.16
CA PHE A 62 -5.03 23.48 -13.20
C PHE A 62 -5.62 23.33 -11.79
N GLU A 63 -6.94 23.41 -11.70
CA GLU A 63 -7.67 23.16 -10.45
C GLU A 63 -7.85 21.66 -10.25
N GLY A 64 -7.23 21.13 -9.20
CA GLY A 64 -7.27 19.71 -8.88
C GLY A 64 -8.51 19.32 -8.08
N ASN A 65 -8.90 18.06 -8.20
CA ASN A 65 -10.00 17.49 -7.43
C ASN A 65 -9.57 17.22 -5.97
N SER A 66 -10.00 18.12 -5.10
CA SER A 66 -9.73 18.10 -3.66
C SER A 66 -10.34 16.89 -2.93
N ASP A 67 -11.37 16.24 -3.48
CA ASP A 67 -11.97 15.04 -2.88
C ASP A 67 -11.08 13.81 -2.99
N ILE A 68 -10.23 13.74 -4.03
CA ILE A 68 -9.40 12.55 -4.31
C ILE A 68 -8.08 12.62 -3.55
N TYR A 69 -7.44 13.78 -3.53
CA TYR A 69 -6.09 13.97 -2.98
C TYR A 69 -5.90 15.35 -2.33
N GLY A 70 -6.99 15.99 -1.89
CA GLY A 70 -6.92 17.22 -1.12
C GLY A 70 -6.15 17.06 0.19
N LEU A 71 -5.88 18.19 0.84
CA LEU A 71 -5.00 18.27 2.01
C LEU A 71 -5.44 17.30 3.13
N GLY A 72 -6.74 17.20 3.42
CA GLY A 72 -7.25 16.32 4.48
C GLY A 72 -7.05 14.84 4.14
N VAL A 73 -7.23 14.46 2.86
CA VAL A 73 -6.94 13.10 2.39
C VAL A 73 -5.46 12.78 2.58
N ARG A 74 -4.57 13.64 2.06
CA ARG A 74 -3.11 13.45 2.14
C ARG A 74 -2.62 13.31 3.57
N ILE A 75 -2.93 14.28 4.44
CA ILE A 75 -2.51 14.25 5.83
C ILE A 75 -3.08 13.02 6.55
N GLY A 76 -4.35 12.67 6.29
CA GLY A 76 -4.97 11.47 6.83
C GLY A 76 -4.21 10.20 6.46
N VAL A 77 -3.87 10.03 5.18
CA VAL A 77 -3.06 8.91 4.66
C VAL A 77 -1.69 8.88 5.34
N TYR A 78 -0.99 10.01 5.40
CA TYR A 78 0.36 10.08 5.96
C TYR A 78 0.38 9.74 7.45
N LEU A 79 -0.59 10.25 8.20
CA LEU A 79 -0.77 9.91 9.61
C LEU A 79 -1.11 8.43 9.79
N GLN A 80 -1.95 7.85 8.92
CA GLN A 80 -2.29 6.43 8.98
C GLN A 80 -1.07 5.52 8.75
N TRP A 81 -0.22 5.84 7.77
CA TRP A 81 1.02 5.12 7.53
C TRP A 81 2.02 5.31 8.67
N CYS A 82 2.20 6.54 9.15
CA CYS A 82 3.07 6.83 10.30
C CYS A 82 2.61 6.06 11.54
N THR A 83 1.31 6.05 11.83
CA THR A 83 0.72 5.33 12.96
C THR A 83 1.00 3.83 12.87
N SER A 84 0.85 3.24 11.68
CA SER A 84 1.14 1.81 11.46
C SER A 84 2.62 1.50 11.72
N ILE A 85 3.53 2.37 11.29
CA ILE A 85 4.97 2.23 11.55
C ILE A 85 5.27 2.35 13.05
N LEU A 86 4.68 3.34 13.73
CA LEU A 86 4.88 3.53 15.17
C LEU A 86 4.34 2.36 15.99
N ALA A 87 3.12 1.90 15.70
CA ALA A 87 2.53 0.77 16.40
C ALA A 87 3.39 -0.49 16.24
N GLN A 88 3.84 -0.79 15.02
CA GLN A 88 4.64 -1.98 14.74
C GLN A 88 6.00 -2.02 15.46
N ASN A 89 6.60 -0.85 15.71
CA ASN A 89 7.94 -0.75 16.29
C ASN A 89 7.93 -0.45 17.80
N PHE A 90 6.93 0.28 18.29
CA PHE A 90 6.93 0.79 19.66
C PHE A 90 5.79 0.27 20.54
N TYR A 91 4.69 -0.22 19.95
CA TYR A 91 3.51 -0.59 20.72
C TYR A 91 2.74 -1.76 20.09
N GLU A 92 3.26 -2.97 20.32
CA GLU A 92 2.70 -4.24 19.82
C GLU A 92 1.19 -4.44 20.13
N PRO A 93 0.65 -4.06 21.31
CA PRO A 93 -0.77 -4.26 21.59
C PRO A 93 -1.72 -3.51 20.66
N ALA A 94 -1.29 -2.41 20.01
CA ALA A 94 -2.13 -1.72 19.01
C ALA A 94 -1.97 -2.27 17.60
N VAL A 95 -0.96 -3.11 17.33
CA VAL A 95 -0.62 -3.54 15.97
C VAL A 95 -1.79 -4.20 15.26
N GLU A 96 -2.51 -5.08 15.96
CA GLU A 96 -3.67 -5.77 15.36
C GLU A 96 -4.75 -4.77 14.92
N GLY A 97 -5.14 -3.84 15.81
CA GLY A 97 -6.15 -2.84 15.51
C GLY A 97 -5.71 -1.82 14.46
N MET A 98 -4.42 -1.46 14.42
CA MET A 98 -3.89 -0.53 13.41
C MET A 98 -3.82 -1.16 12.03
N GLN A 99 -3.47 -2.44 11.94
CA GLN A 99 -3.48 -3.18 10.69
C GLN A 99 -4.90 -3.32 10.14
N ASP A 100 -5.90 -3.62 10.98
CA ASP A 100 -7.31 -3.69 10.54
C ASP A 100 -7.80 -2.34 9.98
N ALA A 101 -7.45 -1.24 10.65
CA ALA A 101 -7.76 0.11 10.18
C ALA A 101 -7.04 0.42 8.85
N ASN A 102 -5.77 0.07 8.74
CA ASN A 102 -4.97 0.31 7.53
C ASN A 102 -5.49 -0.51 6.33
N SER A 103 -5.82 -1.78 6.50
CA SER A 103 -6.36 -2.63 5.43
C SER A 103 -7.74 -2.16 4.98
N THR A 104 -8.58 -1.69 5.91
CA THR A 104 -9.89 -1.10 5.57
C THR A 104 -9.70 0.19 4.77
N TYR A 105 -8.80 1.07 5.21
CA TYR A 105 -8.47 2.31 4.51
C TYR A 105 -7.93 2.04 3.10
N GLN A 106 -7.01 1.08 3.00
CA GLN A 106 -6.40 0.65 1.74
C GLN A 106 -7.45 0.07 0.77
N LEU A 107 -8.38 -0.74 1.28
CA LEU A 107 -9.50 -1.27 0.50
C LEU A 107 -10.39 -0.14 -0.01
N ALA A 108 -10.74 0.82 0.84
CA ALA A 108 -11.55 1.97 0.47
C ALA A 108 -10.87 2.81 -0.63
N MET A 109 -9.58 3.12 -0.49
CA MET A 109 -8.80 3.83 -1.51
C MET A 109 -8.75 3.06 -2.83
N THR A 110 -8.58 1.74 -2.77
CA THR A 110 -8.56 0.88 -3.95
C THR A 110 -9.91 0.88 -4.66
N CYS A 111 -11.00 0.74 -3.92
CA CYS A 111 -12.36 0.81 -4.47
C CYS A 111 -12.67 2.20 -5.06
N GLY A 112 -12.28 3.26 -4.36
CA GLY A 112 -12.42 4.64 -4.84
C GLY A 112 -11.65 4.87 -6.13
N PHE A 113 -10.39 4.42 -6.18
CA PHE A 113 -9.56 4.47 -7.38
C PHE A 113 -10.22 3.75 -8.56
N MET A 114 -10.66 2.50 -8.36
CA MET A 114 -11.37 1.74 -9.39
C MET A 114 -12.64 2.45 -9.87
N PHE A 115 -13.38 3.05 -8.95
CA PHE A 115 -14.62 3.76 -9.26
C PHE A 115 -14.35 4.99 -10.13
N ILE A 116 -13.43 5.88 -9.72
CA ILE A 116 -13.13 7.11 -10.47
C ILE A 116 -12.52 6.80 -11.85
N THR A 117 -11.67 5.77 -11.97
CA THR A 117 -11.06 5.42 -13.26
C THR A 117 -11.99 4.62 -14.17
N SER A 118 -13.11 4.12 -13.67
CA SER A 118 -14.15 3.48 -14.49
C SER A 118 -15.03 4.48 -15.24
N ARG A 119 -14.99 5.77 -14.85
CA ARG A 119 -15.81 6.85 -15.44
C ARG A 119 -14.94 7.99 -15.98
N PRO A 120 -14.13 7.74 -17.01
CA PRO A 120 -13.18 8.72 -17.54
C PRO A 120 -13.86 10.00 -18.09
N SER A 121 -15.17 9.96 -18.39
CA SER A 121 -15.93 11.10 -18.91
C SER A 121 -16.21 12.20 -17.88
N GLU A 122 -15.93 11.98 -16.59
CA GLU A 122 -16.22 12.95 -15.51
C GLU A 122 -15.08 13.97 -15.29
N GLY A 123 -14.16 14.13 -16.26
CA GLY A 123 -13.12 15.16 -16.21
C GLY A 123 -11.89 14.82 -15.36
N LEU A 124 -11.74 13.56 -14.94
CA LEU A 124 -10.57 13.10 -14.18
C LEU A 124 -9.31 13.23 -15.03
N LYS A 125 -8.36 14.05 -14.56
CA LYS A 125 -7.08 14.21 -15.26
C LYS A 125 -6.18 13.02 -14.99
N THR A 126 -5.30 12.71 -15.96
CA THR A 126 -4.38 11.58 -15.85
C THR A 126 -3.51 11.63 -14.59
N ILE A 127 -3.00 12.81 -14.22
CA ILE A 127 -2.15 12.99 -13.04
C ILE A 127 -2.89 12.70 -11.72
N GLU A 128 -4.19 12.96 -11.68
CA GLU A 128 -5.05 12.67 -10.52
C GLU A 128 -5.21 11.17 -10.31
N GLY A 129 -5.45 10.44 -11.41
CA GLY A 129 -5.45 8.98 -11.40
C GLY A 129 -4.09 8.41 -10.98
N TYR A 130 -2.98 9.05 -11.37
CA TYR A 130 -1.64 8.64 -10.93
C TYR A 130 -1.43 8.86 -9.43
N ILE A 131 -1.86 9.99 -8.86
CA ILE A 131 -1.75 10.25 -7.41
C ILE A 131 -2.60 9.25 -6.61
N ALA A 132 -3.82 8.94 -7.08
CA ALA A 132 -4.67 7.91 -6.47
C ALA A 132 -4.00 6.53 -6.51
N LEU A 133 -3.35 6.18 -7.63
CA LEU A 133 -2.55 4.96 -7.74
C LEU A 133 -1.36 4.96 -6.77
N LEU A 134 -0.69 6.09 -6.59
CA LEU A 134 0.43 6.24 -5.64
C LEU A 134 -0.02 5.95 -4.20
N PHE A 135 -1.17 6.46 -3.75
CA PHE A 135 -1.70 6.11 -2.43
C PHE A 135 -1.94 4.61 -2.29
N CYS A 136 -2.51 3.97 -3.33
CA CYS A 136 -2.74 2.55 -3.32
C CYS A 136 -1.40 1.77 -3.23
N PHE A 137 -0.42 2.16 -4.03
CA PHE A 137 0.89 1.49 -4.06
C PHE A 137 1.69 1.69 -2.76
N ALA A 138 1.70 2.89 -2.22
CA ALA A 138 2.43 3.23 -1.01
C ALA A 138 1.92 2.43 0.20
N GLY A 139 0.60 2.34 0.38
CA GLY A 139 0.03 1.53 1.46
C GLY A 139 0.31 0.02 1.30
N ALA A 140 0.28 -0.51 0.06
CA ALA A 140 0.67 -1.89 -0.22
C ALA A 140 2.17 -2.14 0.10
N CYS A 141 3.04 -1.21 -0.28
CA CYS A 141 4.49 -1.28 -0.02
C CYS A 141 4.80 -1.24 1.48
N ILE A 142 4.25 -0.27 2.21
CA ILE A 142 4.47 -0.12 3.66
C ILE A 142 3.92 -1.34 4.42
N SER A 143 2.72 -1.82 4.07
CA SER A 143 2.14 -3.02 4.69
C SER A 143 2.99 -4.27 4.44
N SER A 144 3.58 -4.39 3.25
CA SER A 144 4.46 -5.51 2.91
C SER A 144 5.77 -5.48 3.71
N LEU A 145 6.35 -4.29 3.94
CA LEU A 145 7.53 -4.13 4.81
C LEU A 145 7.24 -4.50 6.27
N GLN A 146 6.01 -4.27 6.72
CA GLN A 146 5.57 -4.59 8.08
C GLN A 146 5.29 -6.09 8.27
N ASN A 147 4.74 -6.77 7.25
CA ASN A 147 4.39 -8.18 7.28
C ASN A 147 5.58 -9.15 7.10
N ARG A 148 6.82 -8.73 7.42
CA ARG A 148 8.02 -9.58 7.33
C ARG A 148 7.94 -10.84 8.19
N SER A 149 7.17 -10.80 9.28
CA SER A 149 6.89 -12.00 10.09
C SER A 149 6.13 -13.05 9.29
N ALA A 150 5.19 -12.67 8.42
CA ALA A 150 4.48 -13.62 7.56
C ALA A 150 5.43 -14.30 6.57
N PHE A 151 6.37 -13.54 5.99
CA PHE A 151 7.41 -14.09 5.13
C PHE A 151 8.32 -15.07 5.89
N SER A 152 8.73 -14.69 7.10
CA SER A 152 9.53 -15.55 7.97
C SER A 152 8.77 -16.80 8.42
N THR A 153 7.47 -16.71 8.69
CA THR A 153 6.62 -17.84 9.09
C THR A 153 6.38 -18.79 7.92
N VAL A 154 6.20 -18.28 6.70
CA VAL A 154 6.11 -19.10 5.48
C VAL A 154 7.41 -19.85 5.23
N LEU A 155 8.55 -19.20 5.43
CA LEU A 155 9.87 -19.82 5.26
C LEU A 155 10.24 -20.77 6.40
N SER A 156 9.75 -20.50 7.62
CA SER A 156 9.98 -21.36 8.77
C SER A 156 9.04 -22.57 8.71
N LYS A 157 9.59 -23.76 8.48
CA LYS A 157 8.85 -25.04 8.40
C LYS A 157 7.96 -25.36 9.61
N ASN A 158 8.07 -24.60 10.70
CA ASN A 158 7.39 -24.84 11.98
C ASN A 158 6.18 -23.90 12.20
N GLY A 159 5.51 -23.41 11.16
CA GLY A 159 4.36 -22.47 11.22
C GLY A 159 3.13 -22.92 12.01
N VAL A 160 3.23 -23.95 12.84
CA VAL A 160 2.17 -24.62 13.62
C VAL A 160 1.63 -23.74 14.78
N GLY A 161 2.26 -22.61 15.11
CA GLY A 161 1.91 -21.81 16.30
C GLY A 161 1.06 -20.56 16.09
N GLU A 162 0.78 -20.12 14.86
CA GLU A 162 0.03 -18.85 14.69
C GLU A 162 -1.49 -19.00 14.83
N PRO A 163 -2.16 -18.06 15.51
CA PRO A 163 -3.61 -18.09 15.66
C PRO A 163 -4.31 -17.95 14.30
N PRO A 164 -5.42 -18.67 14.05
CA PRO A 164 -6.09 -18.72 12.75
C PRO A 164 -6.55 -17.33 12.28
N ARG A 165 -6.95 -16.44 13.21
CA ARG A 165 -7.34 -15.05 12.90
C ARG A 165 -6.21 -14.28 12.20
N ARG A 166 -4.96 -14.42 12.65
CA ARG A 166 -3.81 -13.74 12.06
C ARG A 166 -3.54 -14.22 10.63
N ARG A 167 -3.72 -15.53 10.38
CA ARG A 167 -3.54 -16.12 9.05
C ARG A 167 -4.59 -15.62 8.06
N VAL A 168 -5.87 -15.63 8.44
CA VAL A 168 -6.97 -15.12 7.61
C VAL A 168 -6.74 -13.67 7.24
N ARG A 169 -6.35 -12.84 8.22
CA ARG A 169 -6.06 -11.42 7.96
C ARG A 169 -4.87 -11.24 7.02
N THR A 170 -3.77 -11.95 7.26
CA THR A 170 -2.59 -11.92 6.40
C THR A 170 -2.92 -12.31 4.95
N ALA A 171 -3.76 -13.33 4.78
CA ALA A 171 -4.26 -13.73 3.47
C ALA A 171 -5.13 -12.63 2.83
N GLY A 172 -5.96 -11.94 3.62
CA GLY A 172 -6.72 -10.77 3.18
C GLY A 172 -5.84 -9.63 2.69
N ASP A 173 -4.76 -9.30 3.41
CA ASP A 173 -3.80 -8.27 3.01
C ASP A 173 -3.07 -8.66 1.71
N MET A 174 -2.68 -9.94 1.58
CA MET A 174 -2.05 -10.46 0.36
C MET A 174 -3.00 -10.40 -0.84
N LEU A 175 -4.28 -10.74 -0.63
CA LEU A 175 -5.31 -10.62 -1.66
C LEU A 175 -5.52 -9.17 -2.08
N LEU A 176 -5.59 -8.25 -1.11
CA LEU A 176 -5.73 -6.82 -1.39
C LEU A 176 -4.54 -6.28 -2.19
N ASN A 177 -3.31 -6.66 -1.82
CA ASN A 177 -2.09 -6.30 -2.57
C ASN A 177 -2.10 -6.88 -4.00
N ALA A 178 -2.61 -8.11 -4.18
CA ALA A 178 -2.76 -8.70 -5.51
C ALA A 178 -3.81 -7.94 -6.35
N ILE A 179 -4.92 -7.51 -5.75
CA ILE A 179 -5.94 -6.68 -6.41
C ILE A 179 -5.35 -5.33 -6.84
N ILE A 180 -4.69 -4.62 -5.92
CA ILE A 180 -4.01 -3.34 -6.20
C ILE A 180 -3.00 -3.51 -7.33
N SER A 181 -2.20 -4.58 -7.29
CA SER A 181 -1.18 -4.81 -8.30
C SER A 181 -1.77 -5.13 -9.67
N SER A 182 -2.78 -5.98 -9.72
CA SER A 182 -3.49 -6.31 -10.96
C SER A 182 -4.14 -5.07 -11.58
N TYR A 183 -4.80 -4.25 -10.77
CA TYR A 183 -5.44 -3.04 -11.24
C TYR A 183 -4.43 -1.95 -11.62
N GLY A 184 -3.33 -1.82 -10.89
CA GLY A 184 -2.22 -0.93 -11.21
C GLY A 184 -1.58 -1.26 -12.56
N ILE A 185 -1.39 -2.56 -12.86
CA ILE A 185 -0.94 -3.02 -14.20
C ILE A 185 -1.94 -2.57 -15.26
N TRP A 186 -3.23 -2.86 -15.10
CA TRP A 186 -4.26 -2.45 -16.06
C TRP A 186 -4.27 -0.93 -16.26
N PHE A 187 -4.22 -0.16 -15.17
CA PHE A 187 -4.21 1.29 -15.23
C PHE A 187 -3.00 1.80 -15.99
N LEU A 188 -1.80 1.33 -15.62
CA LEU A 188 -0.58 1.77 -16.27
C LEU A 188 -0.45 1.29 -17.71
N PHE A 189 -1.08 0.20 -18.16
CA PHE A 189 -1.03 -0.19 -19.58
C PHE A 189 -2.15 0.42 -20.42
N ILE A 190 -3.36 0.52 -19.87
CA ILE A 190 -4.56 0.87 -20.63
C ILE A 190 -5.27 2.07 -20.01
N GLY A 191 -5.54 2.04 -18.70
CA GLY A 191 -6.40 3.02 -18.04
C GLY A 191 -5.89 4.46 -18.14
N ILE A 192 -4.60 4.68 -17.93
CA ILE A 192 -3.95 6.00 -17.95
C ILE A 192 -4.08 6.70 -19.31
N GLY A 193 -4.21 5.94 -20.41
CA GLY A 193 -4.41 6.47 -21.76
C GLY A 193 -5.85 6.86 -22.06
N LYS A 194 -6.81 6.50 -21.21
CA LYS A 194 -8.24 6.85 -21.34
C LYS A 194 -8.62 8.11 -20.58
N LEU A 195 -7.76 8.58 -19.68
CA LEU A 195 -7.99 9.80 -18.90
C LEU A 195 -7.65 11.04 -19.71
N GLU A 196 -8.27 12.16 -19.33
CA GLU A 196 -8.03 13.43 -19.96
C GLU A 196 -6.62 13.91 -19.62
N ARG A 197 -5.83 14.20 -20.65
CA ARG A 197 -4.48 14.76 -20.46
C ARG A 197 -4.58 16.24 -20.17
N THR A 198 -3.70 16.73 -19.31
CA THR A 198 -3.49 18.16 -19.20
C THR A 198 -2.85 18.70 -20.48
N VAL A 199 -3.03 20.00 -20.76
CA VAL A 199 -2.40 20.68 -21.91
C VAL A 199 -0.86 20.62 -21.82
N CYS A 200 -0.34 20.41 -20.62
CA CYS A 200 1.08 20.31 -20.32
C CYS A 200 1.58 18.88 -20.17
N GLN A 201 2.91 18.73 -20.25
CA GLN A 201 3.58 17.48 -19.95
C GLN A 201 3.46 17.14 -18.46
N GLU A 202 2.73 16.08 -18.17
CA GLU A 202 2.53 15.58 -16.81
C GLU A 202 3.83 15.05 -16.22
N ARG A 203 4.23 15.60 -15.08
CA ARG A 203 5.48 15.29 -14.39
C ARG A 203 5.21 14.42 -13.16
N ALA A 204 6.11 13.49 -12.86
CA ALA A 204 6.05 12.64 -11.70
C ALA A 204 7.41 12.61 -10.99
N PHE A 205 7.38 12.25 -9.71
CA PHE A 205 8.58 12.14 -8.89
C PHE A 205 9.34 10.82 -9.07
N PHE A 206 10.61 10.93 -9.45
CA PHE A 206 11.61 9.87 -9.36
C PHE A 206 12.96 10.45 -8.93
N PHE A 207 13.01 11.15 -7.80
CA PHE A 207 14.16 11.98 -7.34
C PHE A 207 14.50 13.19 -8.21
N THR A 208 13.87 13.28 -9.37
CA THR A 208 13.87 14.42 -10.27
C THR A 208 12.53 14.42 -11.01
N SER A 209 12.21 15.54 -11.65
CA SER A 209 11.02 15.68 -12.49
C SER A 209 11.16 14.82 -13.73
N VAL A 210 10.39 13.75 -13.80
CA VAL A 210 10.33 12.85 -14.95
C VAL A 210 8.96 12.91 -15.61
N ALA A 211 8.92 12.79 -16.93
CA ALA A 211 7.65 12.69 -17.64
C ALA A 211 6.92 11.41 -17.22
N LEU A 212 5.65 11.54 -16.85
CA LEU A 212 4.80 10.41 -16.45
C LEU A 212 4.67 9.40 -17.60
N PHE A 213 4.54 9.91 -18.83
CA PHE A 213 4.55 9.10 -20.04
C PHE A 213 5.99 8.86 -20.52
N GLY A 214 6.37 7.58 -20.65
CA GLY A 214 7.69 7.19 -21.13
C GLY A 214 8.28 6.05 -20.30
N TRP A 215 9.58 6.09 -20.07
CA TRP A 215 10.31 5.04 -19.34
C TRP A 215 9.80 4.87 -17.90
N PHE A 216 9.38 5.96 -17.25
CA PHE A 216 8.93 5.92 -15.85
C PHE A 216 7.65 5.09 -15.69
N ARG A 217 6.71 5.22 -16.63
CA ARG A 217 5.52 4.35 -16.72
C ARG A 217 5.89 2.87 -16.82
N PHE A 218 6.86 2.52 -17.65
CA PHE A 218 7.34 1.14 -17.76
C PHE A 218 7.99 0.64 -16.46
N PHE A 219 8.78 1.50 -15.80
CA PHE A 219 9.37 1.19 -14.51
C PHE A 219 8.29 0.90 -13.44
N LEU A 220 7.27 1.75 -13.34
CA LEU A 220 6.14 1.51 -12.44
C LEU A 220 5.38 0.23 -12.77
N SER A 221 5.11 -0.02 -14.06
CA SER A 221 4.46 -1.25 -14.50
C SER A 221 5.26 -2.49 -14.09
N ALA A 222 6.59 -2.46 -14.23
CA ALA A 222 7.46 -3.55 -13.78
C ALA A 222 7.38 -3.74 -12.26
N GLY A 223 7.33 -2.65 -11.50
CA GLY A 223 7.12 -2.69 -10.05
C GLY A 223 5.82 -3.38 -9.64
N PHE A 224 4.71 -3.06 -10.31
CA PHE A 224 3.42 -3.72 -10.06
C PHE A 224 3.38 -5.19 -10.52
N ILE A 225 4.04 -5.54 -11.62
CA ILE A 225 4.18 -6.95 -12.05
C ILE A 225 4.93 -7.75 -10.98
N LEU A 226 6.05 -7.22 -10.47
CA LEU A 226 6.79 -7.84 -9.38
C LEU A 226 5.93 -7.96 -8.11
N GLY A 227 5.20 -6.89 -7.76
CA GLY A 227 4.28 -6.89 -6.63
C GLY A 227 3.18 -7.95 -6.74
N LEU A 228 2.61 -8.14 -7.93
CA LEU A 228 1.61 -9.17 -8.21
C LEU A 228 2.20 -10.57 -8.07
N LEU A 229 3.39 -10.81 -8.63
CA LEU A 229 4.09 -12.10 -8.52
C LEU A 229 4.36 -12.47 -7.06
N VAL A 230 4.93 -11.55 -6.29
CA VAL A 230 5.23 -11.77 -4.87
C VAL A 230 3.94 -12.02 -4.07
N SER A 231 2.91 -11.20 -4.25
CA SER A 231 1.64 -11.33 -3.53
C SER A 231 0.95 -12.66 -3.86
N THR A 232 0.98 -13.09 -5.13
CA THR A 232 0.38 -14.36 -5.57
C THR A 232 1.14 -15.56 -5.01
N LEU A 233 2.48 -15.55 -5.03
CA LEU A 233 3.29 -16.62 -4.47
C LEU A 233 3.05 -16.79 -2.97
N LEU A 234 2.97 -15.68 -2.23
CA LEU A 234 2.68 -15.71 -0.80
C LEU A 234 1.25 -16.16 -0.51
N LEU A 235 0.28 -15.75 -1.30
CA LEU A 235 -1.11 -16.20 -1.18
C LEU A 235 -1.22 -17.71 -1.39
N VAL A 236 -0.55 -18.25 -2.41
CA VAL A 236 -0.50 -19.70 -2.68
C VAL A 236 0.18 -20.44 -1.52
N ALA A 237 1.30 -19.94 -1.01
CA ALA A 237 1.98 -20.54 0.13
C ALA A 237 1.08 -20.58 1.38
N GLN A 238 0.36 -19.50 1.67
CA GLN A 238 -0.60 -19.44 2.77
C GLN A 238 -1.78 -20.39 2.57
N ALA A 239 -2.29 -20.51 1.34
CA ALA A 239 -3.35 -21.46 1.00
C ALA A 239 -2.89 -22.90 1.23
N ILE A 240 -1.67 -23.27 0.82
CA ILE A 240 -1.09 -24.59 1.06
C ILE A 240 -0.99 -24.87 2.56
N ILE A 241 -0.44 -23.94 3.34
CA ILE A 241 -0.31 -24.09 4.81
C ILE A 241 -1.69 -24.24 5.46
N LEU A 242 -2.68 -23.48 5.02
CA LEU A 242 -4.05 -23.57 5.54
C LEU A 242 -4.69 -24.91 5.21
N ILE A 243 -4.56 -25.37 3.97
CA ILE A 243 -5.09 -26.69 3.54
C ILE A 243 -4.42 -27.81 4.33
N SER A 244 -3.09 -27.78 4.48
CA SER A 244 -2.35 -28.78 5.27
C SER A 244 -2.74 -28.76 6.75
N TRP A 245 -3.05 -27.59 7.31
CA TRP A 245 -3.54 -27.47 8.69
C TRP A 245 -4.95 -28.05 8.83
N VAL A 246 -5.86 -27.74 7.90
CA VAL A 246 -7.24 -28.27 7.90
C VAL A 246 -7.21 -29.79 7.74
N SER A 247 -6.43 -30.33 6.80
CA SER A 247 -6.34 -31.79 6.58
C SER A 247 -5.84 -32.50 7.83
N ASN A 248 -4.75 -32.02 8.44
CA ASN A 248 -4.21 -32.58 9.67
C ASN A 248 -5.18 -32.44 10.86
N SER A 249 -5.94 -31.33 10.93
CA SER A 249 -6.96 -31.17 11.97
C SER A 249 -8.12 -32.15 11.80
N LEU A 250 -8.51 -32.46 10.56
CA LEU A 250 -9.56 -33.45 10.29
C LEU A 250 -9.08 -34.86 10.65
N ASP A 251 -7.87 -35.24 10.27
CA ASP A 251 -7.27 -36.55 10.61
C ASP A 251 -7.15 -36.75 12.12
N ASN A 252 -6.69 -35.71 12.84
CA ASN A 252 -6.57 -35.77 14.29
C ASN A 252 -7.91 -35.84 15.01
N ASN A 253 -8.96 -35.17 14.51
CA ASN A 253 -10.30 -35.29 15.10
C ASN A 253 -10.90 -36.69 14.93
N ILE A 254 -10.64 -37.36 13.79
CA ILE A 254 -11.05 -38.76 13.58
C ILE A 254 -10.35 -39.68 14.60
N ASN A 255 -9.05 -39.50 14.79
CA ASN A 255 -8.28 -40.27 15.78
C ASN A 255 -8.61 -39.91 17.24
N MET A 256 -8.98 -38.67 17.52
CA MET A 256 -9.37 -38.20 18.85
C MET A 256 -10.73 -38.76 19.27
N ASN A 257 -11.69 -38.89 18.35
CA ASN A 257 -12.92 -39.63 18.61
C ASN A 257 -12.64 -41.07 19.05
N GLN A 258 -11.63 -41.75 18.47
CA GLN A 258 -11.23 -43.09 18.94
C GLN A 258 -10.66 -43.08 20.37
N ARG A 259 -9.91 -42.04 20.76
CA ARG A 259 -9.35 -41.91 22.11
C ARG A 259 -10.38 -41.52 23.16
N ILE A 260 -11.43 -40.78 22.81
CA ILE A 260 -12.51 -40.42 23.74
C ILE A 260 -13.40 -41.64 24.05
N PHE A 261 -13.60 -42.54 23.09
CA PHE A 261 -14.29 -43.82 23.35
C PHE A 261 -13.41 -44.87 24.04
N GLY A 262 -12.08 -44.73 23.98
CA GLY A 262 -11.13 -45.55 24.73
C GLY A 262 -10.66 -44.85 26.01
N GLY A 263 -11.48 -44.90 27.07
CA GLY A 263 -11.30 -44.14 28.30
C GLY A 263 -9.86 -44.02 28.82
N VAL A 264 -9.35 -42.78 28.85
CA VAL A 264 -8.09 -42.42 29.52
C VAL A 264 -8.39 -41.29 30.50
N ASN A 265 -8.18 -41.59 31.79
CA ASN A 265 -8.12 -40.62 32.87
C ASN A 265 -6.76 -39.93 32.81
N ASP A 266 -6.64 -38.82 32.06
CA ASP A 266 -5.43 -37.99 32.12
C ASP A 266 -5.65 -36.73 32.98
N PRO A 267 -4.70 -36.42 33.88
CA PRO A 267 -4.81 -35.32 34.81
C PRO A 267 -4.74 -33.99 34.07
N THR A 268 -5.65 -33.08 34.43
CA THR A 268 -5.75 -31.71 33.95
C THR A 268 -4.39 -30.99 34.04
N PRO A 269 -3.79 -30.55 32.92
CA PRO A 269 -2.61 -29.72 32.96
C PRO A 269 -3.01 -28.35 33.53
N ASN A 270 -2.45 -28.01 34.69
CA ASN A 270 -2.51 -26.67 35.26
C ASN A 270 -1.91 -25.67 34.26
N SER A 271 -2.80 -25.02 33.51
CA SER A 271 -2.50 -23.92 32.61
C SER A 271 -2.15 -22.69 33.46
N THR A 272 -0.93 -22.71 33.98
CA THR A 272 -0.30 -21.54 34.57
C THR A 272 -0.30 -20.47 33.48
N ARG A 273 -1.18 -19.47 33.60
CA ARG A 273 -1.20 -18.23 32.80
C ARG A 273 0.14 -17.54 33.03
N GLN A 274 1.17 -18.03 32.36
CA GLN A 274 2.47 -17.41 32.36
C GLN A 274 2.26 -16.11 31.59
N ASN A 275 2.28 -15.00 32.31
CA ASN A 275 2.35 -13.65 31.77
C ASN A 275 3.55 -13.60 30.83
N GLN A 276 3.31 -13.94 29.57
CA GLN A 276 4.30 -13.98 28.52
C GLN A 276 4.65 -12.52 28.27
N ARG A 277 5.72 -12.06 28.90
CA ARG A 277 6.35 -10.80 28.54
C ARG A 277 6.72 -10.93 27.07
N VAL A 278 6.01 -10.20 26.22
CA VAL A 278 6.30 -10.18 24.80
C VAL A 278 7.53 -9.29 24.63
N ASP A 279 8.67 -9.93 24.36
CA ASP A 279 9.93 -9.23 24.10
C ASP A 279 9.83 -8.61 22.69
N VAL A 280 9.44 -7.33 22.63
CA VAL A 280 9.41 -6.54 21.39
C VAL A 280 10.85 -6.38 20.89
N THR A 281 11.21 -7.09 19.83
CA THR A 281 12.50 -6.92 19.17
C THR A 281 12.37 -5.86 18.10
N ILE A 282 12.83 -4.64 18.39
CA ILE A 282 12.85 -3.54 17.43
C ILE A 282 13.86 -3.88 16.33
N SER A 283 13.38 -4.15 15.13
CA SER A 283 14.23 -4.28 13.95
C SER A 283 14.57 -2.87 13.43
N THR A 284 15.69 -2.31 13.88
CA THR A 284 16.14 -0.96 13.48
C THR A 284 16.15 -0.77 11.96
N GLY A 285 16.55 -1.80 11.21
CA GLY A 285 16.53 -1.76 9.74
C GLY A 285 15.12 -1.70 9.14
N GLN A 286 14.13 -2.34 9.77
CA GLN A 286 12.73 -2.26 9.33
C GLN A 286 12.15 -0.88 9.61
N LEU A 287 12.37 -0.33 10.80
CA LEU A 287 11.94 1.03 11.13
C LEU A 287 12.53 2.04 10.14
N PHE A 288 13.84 1.98 9.92
CA PHE A 288 14.52 2.87 8.97
C PHE A 288 13.96 2.70 7.55
N GLY A 289 13.82 1.47 7.07
CA GLY A 289 13.27 1.19 5.75
C GLY A 289 11.84 1.71 5.57
N SER A 290 10.97 1.52 6.58
CA SER A 290 9.59 2.03 6.54
C SER A 290 9.51 3.56 6.62
N MET A 291 10.35 4.19 7.44
CA MET A 291 10.41 5.66 7.53
C MET A 291 10.95 6.29 6.24
N LEU A 292 11.97 5.67 5.64
CA LEU A 292 12.49 6.09 4.33
C LEU A 292 11.41 5.94 3.26
N ALA A 293 10.72 4.80 3.20
CA ALA A 293 9.62 4.58 2.25
C ALA A 293 8.51 5.62 2.44
N LEU A 294 8.10 5.90 3.69
CA LEU A 294 7.12 6.95 4.00
C LEU A 294 7.57 8.32 3.47
N GLY A 295 8.81 8.73 3.78
CA GLY A 295 9.35 10.01 3.32
C GLY A 295 9.40 10.12 1.79
N LEU A 296 9.81 9.04 1.11
CA LEU A 296 9.83 8.99 -0.35
C LEU A 296 8.43 9.07 -0.97
N PHE A 297 7.42 8.44 -0.36
CA PHE A 297 6.05 8.53 -0.87
C PHE A 297 5.40 9.89 -0.62
N ILE A 298 5.69 10.52 0.53
CA ILE A 298 5.26 11.91 0.79
C ILE A 298 5.89 12.82 -0.26
N ALA A 299 7.22 12.77 -0.42
CA ALA A 299 7.91 13.55 -1.46
C ALA A 299 7.34 13.25 -2.85
N ALA A 300 7.05 11.98 -3.16
CA ALA A 300 6.50 11.63 -4.46
C ALA A 300 5.15 12.27 -4.75
N VAL A 301 4.28 12.38 -3.75
CA VAL A 301 2.98 13.04 -3.91
C VAL A 301 3.14 14.56 -3.94
N GLU A 302 3.85 15.14 -2.97
CA GLU A 302 3.98 16.59 -2.83
C GLU A 302 4.71 17.23 -4.01
N GLU A 303 5.84 16.65 -4.46
CA GLU A 303 6.58 17.16 -5.63
C GLU A 303 5.78 16.96 -6.92
N THR A 304 4.98 15.89 -7.02
CA THR A 304 4.08 15.71 -8.17
C THR A 304 3.01 16.81 -8.21
N LEU A 305 2.47 17.23 -7.06
CA LEU A 305 1.51 18.35 -7.02
C LEU A 305 2.17 19.68 -7.42
N ASP A 306 3.35 19.96 -6.85
CA ASP A 306 4.09 21.18 -7.09
C ASP A 306 4.54 21.31 -8.56
N TRP A 307 5.17 20.27 -9.12
CA TRP A 307 5.69 20.32 -10.49
C TRP A 307 4.61 20.37 -11.58
N ASN A 308 3.36 20.04 -11.25
CA ASN A 308 2.21 20.18 -12.14
C ASN A 308 1.35 21.41 -11.81
N ASN A 309 1.79 22.27 -10.87
CA ASN A 309 1.08 23.48 -10.45
C ASN A 309 -0.39 23.22 -10.10
N ILE A 310 -0.68 22.15 -9.36
CA ILE A 310 -2.05 21.76 -9.04
C ILE A 310 -2.58 22.65 -7.91
N SER A 311 -3.61 23.43 -8.21
CA SER A 311 -4.25 24.36 -7.27
C SER A 311 -5.55 23.79 -6.69
N GLY A 312 -6.15 24.45 -5.69
CA GLY A 312 -7.41 24.02 -5.06
C GLY A 312 -7.29 22.85 -4.07
N VAL A 313 -6.15 22.15 -4.03
CA VAL A 313 -5.96 20.92 -3.22
C VAL A 313 -5.20 21.11 -1.91
N HIS A 314 -4.82 22.36 -1.59
CA HIS A 314 -4.09 22.72 -0.36
C HIS A 314 -5.00 23.18 0.78
N GLN A 315 -6.31 23.16 0.57
CA GLN A 315 -7.29 23.55 1.59
C GLN A 315 -8.12 22.33 1.98
N CYS A 316 -8.40 22.20 3.28
CA CYS A 316 -9.32 21.20 3.81
C CYS A 316 -10.74 21.79 3.83
N ALA A 317 -11.29 22.09 2.65
CA ALA A 317 -12.60 22.74 2.52
C ALA A 317 -13.76 21.74 2.50
N ASP A 318 -13.54 20.53 1.95
CA ASP A 318 -14.61 19.57 1.68
C ASP A 318 -14.79 18.55 2.81
N PHE A 319 -16.05 18.17 3.04
CA PHE A 319 -16.43 17.19 4.05
C PHE A 319 -15.84 15.79 3.77
N SER A 320 -15.66 15.43 2.49
CA SER A 320 -15.01 14.19 2.04
C SER A 320 -13.60 14.03 2.60
N GLN A 321 -12.84 15.13 2.69
CA GLN A 321 -11.46 15.16 3.16
C GLN A 321 -11.35 15.00 4.68
N LEU A 322 -12.41 15.36 5.41
CA LEU A 322 -12.45 15.27 6.87
C LEU A 322 -12.42 13.83 7.35
N PHE A 323 -13.01 12.88 6.60
CA PHE A 323 -13.06 11.48 7.01
C PHE A 323 -11.66 10.85 7.09
N PRO A 324 -10.83 10.84 6.04
CA PRO A 324 -9.45 10.35 6.14
C PRO A 324 -8.64 11.06 7.22
N LEU A 325 -8.77 12.39 7.32
CA LEU A 325 -8.05 13.20 8.29
C LEU A 325 -8.39 12.77 9.72
N MET A 326 -9.68 12.65 10.04
CA MET A 326 -10.13 12.28 11.38
C MET A 326 -9.75 10.85 11.74
N ILE A 327 -9.85 9.90 10.80
CA ILE A 327 -9.43 8.50 11.03
C ILE A 327 -7.92 8.45 11.29
N GLY A 328 -7.11 9.07 10.44
CA GLY A 328 -5.66 9.11 10.58
C GLY A 328 -5.22 9.79 11.87
N ALA A 329 -5.78 10.97 12.18
CA ALA A 329 -5.45 11.74 13.38
C ALA A 329 -5.87 11.02 14.67
N THR A 330 -7.07 10.40 14.70
CA THR A 330 -7.55 9.69 15.89
C THR A 330 -6.70 8.44 16.16
N ASN A 331 -6.36 7.68 15.12
CA ASN A 331 -5.48 6.52 15.26
C ASN A 331 -4.08 6.93 15.73
N PHE A 332 -3.52 8.00 15.15
CA PHE A 332 -2.24 8.54 15.56
C PHE A 332 -2.24 8.98 17.03
N ALA A 333 -3.23 9.80 17.42
CA ALA A 333 -3.36 10.29 18.79
C ALA A 333 -3.53 9.15 19.79
N ARG A 334 -4.30 8.11 19.46
CA ARG A 334 -4.48 6.92 20.30
C ARG A 334 -3.15 6.19 20.53
N VAL A 335 -2.40 5.91 19.47
CA VAL A 335 -1.11 5.19 19.57
C VAL A 335 -0.08 6.04 20.32
N ALA A 336 0.00 7.34 20.01
CA ALA A 336 0.91 8.27 20.68
C ALA A 336 0.60 8.39 22.18
N ALA A 337 -0.67 8.55 22.56
CA ALA A 337 -1.09 8.63 23.95
C ALA A 337 -0.79 7.34 24.71
N GLN A 338 -1.07 6.17 24.11
CA GLN A 338 -0.75 4.87 24.73
C GLN A 338 0.75 4.70 24.94
N PHE A 339 1.56 5.05 23.93
CA PHE A 339 3.01 5.04 24.03
C PHE A 339 3.52 5.93 25.18
N LEU A 340 3.04 7.18 25.27
CA LEU A 340 3.44 8.12 26.32
C LEU A 340 3.04 7.61 27.73
N LEU A 341 1.83 7.07 27.87
CA LEU A 341 1.34 6.54 29.16
C LEU A 341 2.14 5.31 29.62
N ASP A 342 2.49 4.41 28.72
CA ASP A 342 3.25 3.21 29.07
C ASP A 342 4.73 3.51 29.28
N HIS A 343 5.27 4.51 28.57
CA HIS A 343 6.61 5.05 28.85
C HIS A 343 6.67 5.69 30.25
N GLY A 344 5.70 6.56 30.59
CA GLY A 344 5.63 7.19 31.91
C GLY A 344 5.45 6.21 33.07
N LYS A 345 4.82 5.06 32.83
CA LYS A 345 4.67 3.98 33.82
C LYS A 345 5.89 3.05 33.92
N GLY A 346 6.95 3.28 33.14
CA GLY A 346 8.14 2.42 33.10
C GLY A 346 7.88 0.99 32.59
N LYS A 347 6.76 0.77 31.89
CA LYS A 347 6.41 -0.56 31.36
C LYS A 347 7.22 -0.91 30.11
N ILE A 348 7.64 0.11 29.37
CA ILE A 348 8.46 -0.04 28.16
C ILE A 348 9.93 0.09 28.57
N ALA A 349 10.55 -1.04 28.90
CA ALA A 349 12.01 -1.11 28.95
C ALA A 349 12.50 -1.26 27.50
N LEU A 350 13.00 -0.17 26.90
CA LEU A 350 13.71 -0.24 25.63
C LEU A 350 14.95 -1.10 25.82
N LYS A 351 14.84 -2.39 25.48
CA LYS A 351 15.99 -3.30 25.51
C LYS A 351 16.90 -2.86 24.36
N PRO A 352 18.12 -2.35 24.62
CA PRO A 352 19.01 -1.97 23.54
C PRO A 352 19.18 -3.19 22.63
N SER A 353 19.00 -2.98 21.33
CA SER A 353 19.19 -4.04 20.34
C SER A 353 20.55 -4.67 20.60
N LYS A 354 20.61 -5.99 20.64
CA LYS A 354 21.87 -6.76 20.73
C LYS A 354 22.66 -6.56 19.42
N LEU A 355 23.06 -5.33 19.13
CA LEU A 355 23.93 -4.96 18.01
C LEU A 355 25.39 -4.99 18.46
N THR A 356 25.74 -5.93 19.33
CA THR A 356 27.09 -6.15 19.89
C THR A 356 27.25 -7.61 20.30
N GLY A 357 26.81 -8.53 19.44
CA GLY A 357 27.01 -9.97 19.59
C GLY A 357 27.80 -10.62 18.45
N MET A 358 28.23 -9.86 17.44
CA MET A 358 29.27 -10.33 16.53
C MET A 358 30.60 -10.08 17.24
N THR A 359 30.95 -11.06 18.07
CA THR A 359 32.14 -11.09 18.93
C THR A 359 33.39 -10.69 18.16
N THR A 360 33.99 -9.58 18.58
CA THR A 360 35.35 -9.16 18.24
C THR A 360 36.39 -10.28 18.47
N ASN A 361 36.05 -11.28 19.29
CA ASN A 361 36.88 -12.47 19.53
C ASN A 361 37.04 -13.37 18.31
N ASN A 362 36.05 -13.48 17.41
CA ASN A 362 36.19 -14.30 16.19
C ASN A 362 37.04 -13.60 15.10
N ILE A 363 37.11 -12.27 15.12
CA ILE A 363 37.97 -11.50 14.21
C ILE A 363 39.43 -11.52 14.71
N MET A 364 39.67 -11.51 16.03
CA MET A 364 41.02 -11.65 16.58
C MET A 364 41.63 -13.05 16.45
N GLU A 365 40.84 -14.13 16.47
CA GLU A 365 41.37 -15.47 16.15
C GLU A 365 41.75 -15.62 14.67
N HIS A 366 40.97 -15.04 13.75
CA HIS A 366 41.33 -15.09 12.33
C HIS A 366 42.54 -14.21 11.96
N LEU A 367 42.85 -13.16 12.74
CA LEU A 367 44.04 -12.32 12.54
C LEU A 367 45.33 -12.87 13.15
N LYS A 368 45.27 -13.93 13.99
CA LYS A 368 46.47 -14.59 14.54
C LYS A 368 47.13 -15.61 13.61
N LEU A 369 46.55 -15.89 12.44
CA LEU A 369 47.05 -16.92 11.51
C LEU A 369 47.77 -16.38 10.27
N MET A 370 48.16 -15.10 10.21
CA MET A 370 49.03 -14.59 9.15
C MET A 370 50.49 -14.50 9.62
N PRO A 371 51.36 -15.50 9.32
CA PRO A 371 52.79 -15.34 9.50
C PRO A 371 53.33 -14.36 8.44
N VAL A 372 53.75 -13.17 8.89
CA VAL A 372 54.51 -12.22 8.09
C VAL A 372 55.91 -12.80 7.85
N ARG A 373 56.13 -13.41 6.67
CA ARG A 373 57.49 -13.69 6.17
C ARG A 373 58.08 -12.41 5.58
N CYS A 374 58.89 -11.70 6.35
CA CYS A 374 59.83 -10.73 5.79
C CYS A 374 61.04 -11.47 5.23
N THR A 375 61.08 -11.67 3.92
CA THR A 375 62.31 -12.00 3.19
C THR A 375 63.20 -10.77 3.13
N ARG A 376 64.36 -10.84 3.77
CA ARG A 376 65.43 -9.84 3.69
C ARG A 376 66.26 -10.15 2.43
N SER A 377 66.17 -9.32 1.39
CA SER A 377 67.12 -9.37 0.28
C SER A 377 68.36 -8.56 0.65
N ALA A 378 69.53 -9.20 0.51
CA ALA A 378 70.81 -8.54 0.39
C ALA A 378 71.13 -8.30 -1.09
#